data_AF-A0A4R0GPL2-F1
#
_entry.id   AF-A0A4R0GPL2-F1
#
_cell.length_a   1.000
_cell.length_b   1.000
_cell.length_c   1.000
_cell.angle_alpha   90.00
_cell.angle_beta   90.00
_cell.angle_gamma   90.00
#
_symmetry.space_group_name_H-M   'P 1'
#
loop_
_entity.id
_entity.type
_entity.pdbx_description
1 polymer ?
#
loop_
_entity_poly.entity_id
_entity_poly.type
_entity_poly.pdbx_seq_one_letter_code
_entity_poly.pdbx_strand_id
1 'polypeptide(L)'
;MSEQRRAERLDLPREPRGLKLPRVDQETFGRWAEGIARGMGTANFIVYMTLVIGAWFAWNTLAPAGMRFDPYTFTFLTLVLSIQASYAAPLILLAQNRQADRDRIALDEDRRRATMQKADTEYLAREIAALRIALGEVATRDFVRSELSRLAEELDEAAQRRQRLERRQREGAAARGGGDGLDEPRDELDGDHPEGGRRDTGTPHRPET
;
A
#
# COMPACT_ATOMS: atom_id res chain seq x y z
N MET A 1 5.43 33.64 -72.16
CA MET A 1 5.63 32.21 -71.88
C MET A 1 6.62 32.11 -70.73
N SER A 2 6.11 31.75 -69.56
CA SER A 2 6.81 31.69 -68.28
C SER A 2 7.67 30.43 -68.19
N GLU A 3 8.99 30.59 -68.26
CA GLU A 3 9.93 29.52 -67.91
C GLU A 3 10.00 29.39 -66.38
N GLN A 4 9.16 28.52 -65.82
CA GLN A 4 9.34 28.01 -64.47
C GLN A 4 10.50 27.00 -64.46
N ARG A 5 11.73 27.48 -64.27
CA ARG A 5 12.80 26.62 -63.73
C ARG A 5 12.37 26.21 -62.32
N ARG A 6 11.86 24.99 -62.18
CA ARG A 6 11.64 24.34 -60.90
C ARG A 6 12.98 24.32 -60.15
N ALA A 7 13.06 25.11 -59.08
CA ALA A 7 14.12 25.01 -58.10
C ALA A 7 14.06 23.60 -57.48
N GLU A 8 15.04 22.78 -57.82
CA GLU A 8 15.29 21.49 -57.21
C GLU A 8 15.67 21.75 -55.75
N ARG A 9 14.69 21.55 -54.85
CA ARG A 9 14.87 21.75 -53.41
C ARG A 9 15.87 20.73 -52.88
N LEU A 10 17.10 21.17 -52.69
CA LEU A 10 18.25 20.45 -52.11
C LEU A 10 18.16 20.28 -50.59
N ASP A 11 16.97 20.02 -50.05
CA ASP A 11 16.73 20.07 -48.59
C ASP A 11 16.04 18.82 -48.04
N LEU A 12 16.17 17.68 -48.73
CA LEU A 12 15.80 16.39 -48.16
C LEU A 12 17.07 15.65 -47.72
N PRO A 13 17.25 15.37 -46.41
CA PRO A 13 18.35 14.53 -45.97
C PRO A 13 18.21 13.17 -46.65
N ARG A 14 19.24 12.80 -47.41
CA ARG A 14 19.32 11.52 -48.13
C ARG A 14 19.28 10.40 -47.10
N GLU A 15 18.15 9.68 -47.03
CA GLU A 15 18.03 8.52 -46.15
C GLU A 15 19.14 7.51 -46.48
N PRO A 16 20.04 7.20 -45.53
CA PRO A 16 21.04 6.18 -45.76
C PRO A 16 20.31 4.86 -45.99
N ARG A 17 20.52 4.28 -47.17
CA ARG A 17 19.95 3.01 -47.60
C ARG A 17 20.42 1.92 -46.62
N GLY A 18 19.64 1.70 -45.57
CA GLY A 18 19.98 0.79 -44.48
C GLY A 18 20.14 -0.62 -45.01
N LEU A 19 21.33 -1.19 -44.83
CA LEU A 19 21.55 -2.63 -44.96
C LEU A 19 20.55 -3.33 -44.03
N LYS A 20 19.61 -4.08 -44.62
CA LYS A 20 18.71 -4.96 -43.87
C LYS A 20 19.52 -6.16 -43.37
N LEU A 21 20.23 -5.97 -42.26
CA LEU A 21 20.77 -7.09 -41.50
C LEU A 21 19.59 -8.00 -41.13
N PRO A 22 19.71 -9.33 -41.33
CA PRO A 22 18.68 -10.26 -40.87
C PRO A 22 18.48 -10.03 -39.37
N ARG A 23 17.28 -9.60 -39.00
CA ARG A 23 16.90 -9.36 -37.61
C ARG A 23 16.89 -10.73 -36.95
N VAL A 24 17.98 -11.08 -36.27
CA VAL A 24 18.06 -12.29 -35.47
C VAL A 24 16.85 -12.27 -34.54
N ASP A 25 16.02 -13.30 -34.67
CA ASP A 25 14.72 -13.38 -34.04
C ASP A 25 14.90 -13.48 -32.51
N GLN A 26 14.82 -12.33 -31.85
CA GLN A 26 15.09 -12.15 -30.41
C GLN A 26 14.18 -13.01 -29.53
N GLU A 27 13.04 -13.42 -30.08
CA GLU A 27 12.03 -14.24 -29.41
C GLU A 27 12.44 -15.71 -29.34
N THR A 28 13.05 -16.23 -30.41
CA THR A 28 13.57 -17.61 -30.46
C THR A 28 14.85 -17.75 -29.62
N PHE A 29 15.75 -16.76 -29.67
CA PHE A 29 16.92 -16.72 -28.80
C PHE A 29 16.53 -16.49 -27.32
N GLY A 30 15.48 -15.71 -27.07
CA GLY A 30 14.97 -15.43 -25.73
C GLY A 30 14.49 -16.67 -24.99
N ARG A 31 13.78 -17.58 -25.66
CA ARG A 31 13.32 -18.86 -25.10
C ARG A 31 14.47 -19.83 -24.83
N TRP A 32 15.46 -19.89 -25.73
CA TRP A 32 16.68 -20.69 -25.53
C TRP A 32 17.51 -20.17 -24.35
N ALA A 33 17.69 -18.84 -24.27
CA ALA A 33 18.38 -18.18 -23.17
C ALA A 33 17.66 -18.38 -21.82
N GLU A 34 16.32 -18.45 -21.80
CA GLU A 34 15.56 -18.75 -20.58
C GLU A 34 15.76 -20.19 -20.09
N GLY A 35 15.94 -21.14 -21.00
CA GLY A 35 16.35 -22.52 -20.67
C GLY A 35 17.76 -22.56 -20.09
N ILE A 36 18.71 -21.89 -20.74
CA ILE A 36 20.11 -21.80 -20.28
C ILE A 36 20.20 -21.05 -18.94
N ALA A 37 19.47 -19.96 -18.75
CA ALA A 37 19.50 -19.18 -17.51
C ALA A 37 19.01 -19.97 -16.30
N ARG A 38 17.94 -20.77 -16.47
CA ARG A 38 17.47 -21.70 -15.43
C ARG A 38 18.50 -22.80 -15.13
N GLY A 39 19.21 -23.26 -16.14
CA GLY A 39 20.29 -24.25 -16.00
C GLY A 39 21.55 -23.69 -15.31
N MET A 40 22.01 -22.51 -15.72
CA MET A 40 23.27 -21.89 -15.29
C MET A 40 23.20 -21.28 -13.88
N GLY A 41 22.02 -20.81 -13.45
CA GLY A 41 21.81 -20.28 -12.09
C GLY A 41 21.65 -21.35 -11.00
N THR A 42 21.57 -22.63 -11.39
CA THR A 42 21.36 -23.74 -10.45
C THR A 42 22.67 -24.50 -10.21
N ALA A 43 22.97 -24.88 -8.97
CA ALA A 43 24.17 -25.65 -8.60
C ALA A 43 24.36 -26.95 -9.43
N ASN A 44 23.29 -27.44 -10.04
CA ASN A 44 23.26 -28.61 -10.93
C ASN A 44 24.19 -28.49 -12.15
N PHE A 45 24.42 -27.29 -12.70
CA PHE A 45 25.33 -27.13 -13.86
C PHE A 45 26.78 -27.50 -13.50
N ILE A 46 27.24 -27.03 -12.34
CA ILE A 46 28.59 -27.31 -11.84
C ILE A 46 28.74 -28.82 -11.61
N VAL A 47 27.76 -29.45 -10.96
CA VAL A 47 27.75 -30.90 -10.71
C VAL A 47 27.84 -31.68 -12.02
N TYR A 48 27.02 -31.33 -13.02
CA TYR A 48 27.06 -31.97 -14.34
C TYR A 48 28.43 -31.81 -15.03
N MET A 49 29.00 -30.61 -15.03
CA MET A 49 30.33 -30.38 -15.62
C MET A 49 31.43 -31.16 -14.91
N THR A 50 31.41 -31.22 -13.58
CA THR A 50 32.35 -32.03 -12.80
C THR A 50 32.21 -33.52 -13.12
N LEU A 51 30.98 -34.02 -13.28
CA LEU A 51 30.74 -35.42 -13.66
C LEU A 51 31.26 -35.72 -15.06
N VAL A 52 31.06 -34.84 -16.04
CA VAL A 52 31.56 -35.03 -17.42
C VAL A 52 33.09 -35.04 -17.45
N ILE A 53 33.74 -34.07 -16.80
CA ILE A 53 35.20 -34.01 -16.72
C ILE A 53 35.76 -35.22 -15.98
N GLY A 54 35.14 -35.59 -14.85
CA GLY A 54 35.52 -36.76 -14.06
C GLY A 54 35.36 -38.07 -14.82
N ALA A 55 34.27 -38.23 -15.57
CA ALA A 55 34.03 -39.40 -16.42
C ALA A 55 35.04 -39.48 -17.57
N TRP A 56 35.38 -38.36 -18.21
CA TRP A 56 36.41 -38.30 -19.25
C TRP A 56 37.80 -38.69 -18.70
N PHE A 57 38.13 -38.16 -17.53
CA PHE A 57 39.37 -38.48 -16.83
C PHE A 57 39.44 -39.97 -16.48
N ALA A 58 38.37 -40.51 -15.86
CA ALA A 58 38.26 -41.91 -15.49
C ALA A 58 38.35 -42.83 -16.71
N TRP A 59 37.66 -42.49 -17.81
CA TRP A 59 37.74 -43.25 -19.06
C TRP A 59 39.18 -43.31 -19.58
N ASN A 60 39.87 -42.18 -19.68
CA ASN A 60 41.23 -42.14 -20.25
C ASN A 60 42.30 -42.72 -19.32
N THR A 61 42.06 -42.78 -18.01
CA THR A 61 42.99 -43.40 -17.04
C THR A 61 42.76 -44.91 -16.87
N LEU A 62 41.50 -45.36 -16.77
CA LEU A 62 41.18 -46.77 -16.56
C LEU A 62 41.10 -47.57 -17.87
N ALA A 63 40.97 -46.93 -19.04
CA ALA A 63 40.92 -47.66 -20.31
C ALA A 63 42.26 -48.34 -20.65
N PRO A 64 42.22 -49.53 -21.29
CA PRO A 64 43.40 -50.19 -21.84
C PRO A 64 44.14 -49.29 -22.85
N ALA A 65 45.46 -49.44 -22.97
CA ALA A 65 46.32 -48.55 -23.75
C ALA A 65 45.88 -48.37 -25.23
N GLY A 66 45.20 -49.36 -25.82
CA GLY A 66 44.67 -49.28 -27.20
C GLY A 66 43.34 -48.52 -27.36
N MET A 67 42.65 -48.16 -26.28
CA MET A 67 41.35 -47.45 -26.30
C MET A 67 41.41 -46.06 -25.63
N ARG A 68 42.61 -45.64 -25.19
CA ARG A 68 42.83 -44.30 -24.62
C ARG A 68 42.76 -43.28 -25.74
N PHE A 69 41.72 -42.45 -25.70
CA PHE A 69 41.48 -41.43 -26.72
C PHE A 69 42.35 -40.17 -26.46
N ASP A 70 42.70 -39.91 -25.19
CA ASP A 70 43.39 -38.71 -24.74
C ASP A 70 44.45 -39.03 -23.65
N PRO A 71 45.66 -39.49 -24.03
CA PRO A 71 46.72 -39.90 -23.10
C PRO A 71 47.30 -38.75 -22.26
N TYR A 72 47.81 -39.06 -21.06
CA TYR A 72 48.56 -38.30 -20.01
C TYR A 72 48.55 -36.75 -19.96
N THR A 73 48.52 -36.03 -21.08
CA THR A 73 48.41 -34.57 -21.18
C THR A 73 46.97 -34.07 -21.35
N PHE A 74 46.00 -34.96 -21.61
CA PHE A 74 44.58 -34.59 -21.85
C PHE A 74 44.42 -33.44 -22.85
N THR A 75 45.15 -33.51 -23.96
CA THR A 75 45.23 -32.44 -24.95
C THR A 75 43.87 -32.16 -25.57
N PHE A 76 43.08 -33.20 -25.86
CA PHE A 76 41.73 -33.01 -26.43
C PHE A 76 40.80 -32.33 -25.43
N LEU A 77 40.79 -32.77 -24.17
CA LEU A 77 40.01 -32.12 -23.12
C LEU A 77 40.39 -30.64 -22.99
N THR A 78 41.68 -30.35 -23.00
CA THR A 78 42.20 -28.97 -22.88
C THR A 78 41.77 -28.11 -24.07
N LEU A 79 41.90 -28.62 -25.30
CA LEU A 79 41.47 -27.91 -26.51
C LEU A 79 39.97 -27.59 -26.47
N VAL A 80 39.14 -28.56 -26.09
CA VAL A 80 37.70 -28.37 -25.96
C VAL A 80 37.38 -27.34 -24.87
N LEU A 81 38.03 -27.39 -23.71
CA LEU A 81 37.84 -26.42 -22.63
C LEU A 81 38.28 -25.01 -23.03
N SER A 82 39.37 -24.86 -23.79
CA SER A 82 39.80 -23.55 -24.31
C SER A 82 38.78 -22.96 -25.28
N ILE A 83 38.22 -23.77 -26.19
CA ILE A 83 37.16 -23.33 -27.09
C ILE A 83 35.88 -22.99 -26.30
N GLN A 84 35.54 -23.81 -25.30
CA GLN A 84 34.40 -23.61 -24.42
C GLN A 84 34.47 -22.25 -23.73
N ALA A 85 35.63 -21.89 -23.17
CA ALA A 85 35.85 -20.59 -22.56
C ALA A 85 35.75 -19.44 -23.58
N SER A 86 36.30 -19.63 -24.78
CA SER A 86 36.31 -18.61 -25.84
C SER A 86 34.90 -18.25 -26.34
N TYR A 87 34.01 -19.24 -26.52
CA TYR A 87 32.62 -18.96 -26.95
C TYR A 87 31.70 -18.52 -25.81
N ALA A 88 32.08 -18.76 -24.54
CA ALA A 88 31.31 -18.30 -23.40
C ALA A 88 31.27 -16.77 -23.32
N ALA A 89 32.39 -16.08 -23.56
CA ALA A 89 32.47 -14.62 -23.49
C ALA A 89 31.42 -13.88 -24.35
N PRO A 90 31.28 -14.16 -25.67
CA PRO A 90 30.27 -13.49 -26.49
C PRO A 90 28.83 -13.85 -26.10
N LEU A 91 28.57 -15.07 -25.61
CA LEU A 91 27.24 -15.43 -25.12
C LEU A 91 26.89 -14.73 -23.82
N ILE A 92 27.86 -14.60 -22.91
CA ILE A 92 27.70 -13.85 -21.66
C ILE A 92 27.41 -12.38 -21.99
N LEU A 93 28.15 -11.77 -22.93
CA LEU A 93 27.89 -10.39 -23.37
C LEU A 93 26.47 -10.21 -23.92
N LEU A 94 25.97 -11.18 -24.70
CA LEU A 94 24.62 -11.11 -25.24
C LEU A 94 23.54 -11.29 -24.15
N ALA A 95 23.80 -12.17 -23.18
CA ALA A 95 22.95 -12.33 -22.00
C ALA A 95 22.95 -11.07 -21.12
N GLN A 96 24.11 -10.44 -20.93
CA GLN A 96 24.27 -9.19 -20.18
C GLN A 96 23.55 -8.02 -20.86
N ASN A 97 23.65 -7.88 -22.19
CA ASN A 97 22.90 -6.84 -22.92
C ASN A 97 21.40 -6.99 -22.71
N ARG A 98 20.88 -8.22 -22.76
CA ARG A 98 19.45 -8.48 -22.53
C ARG A 98 19.04 -8.27 -21.07
N GLN A 99 19.91 -8.56 -20.10
CA GLN A 99 19.67 -8.23 -18.70
C GLN A 99 19.61 -6.71 -18.51
N ALA A 100 20.59 -5.97 -19.03
CA ALA A 100 20.63 -4.51 -18.98
C ALA A 100 19.40 -3.85 -19.64
N ASP A 101 18.91 -4.40 -20.75
CA ASP A 101 17.68 -3.92 -21.41
C ASP A 101 16.44 -4.11 -20.51
N ARG A 102 16.31 -5.26 -19.84
CA ARG A 102 15.22 -5.50 -18.89
C ARG A 102 15.33 -4.60 -17.67
N ASP A 103 16.53 -4.46 -17.12
CA ASP A 103 16.81 -3.62 -15.95
C ASP A 103 16.49 -2.16 -16.27
N ARG A 104 16.82 -1.70 -17.48
CA ARG A 104 16.43 -0.36 -17.95
C ARG A 104 14.93 -0.16 -17.98
N ILE A 105 14.17 -1.12 -18.53
CA ILE A 105 12.70 -1.06 -18.57
C ILE A 105 12.13 -1.04 -17.15
N ALA A 106 12.65 -1.88 -16.26
CA ALA A 106 12.23 -1.93 -14.87
C ALA A 106 12.50 -0.60 -14.15
N LEU A 107 13.66 0.02 -14.36
CA LEU A 107 14.01 1.32 -13.79
C LEU A 107 13.13 2.45 -14.33
N ASP A 108 12.82 2.45 -15.62
CA ASP A 108 11.95 3.48 -16.21
C ASP A 108 10.52 3.36 -15.69
N GLU A 109 10.03 2.13 -15.50
CA GLU A 109 8.73 1.86 -14.88
C GLU A 109 8.70 2.27 -13.40
N ASP A 110 9.76 1.98 -12.64
CA ASP A 110 9.88 2.39 -11.25
C ASP A 110 9.90 3.92 -11.10
N ARG A 111 10.64 4.62 -11.97
CA ARG A 111 10.62 6.09 -12.04
C ARG A 111 9.23 6.64 -12.30
N ARG A 112 8.48 6.06 -13.25
CA ARG A 112 7.10 6.47 -13.54
C ARG A 112 6.21 6.28 -12.31
N ARG A 113 6.31 5.13 -11.64
CA ARG A 113 5.57 4.86 -10.40
C ARG A 113 5.91 5.85 -9.31
N ALA A 114 7.20 6.17 -9.10
CA ALA A 114 7.63 7.16 -8.13
C ALA A 114 7.07 8.56 -8.43
N THR A 115 7.05 8.97 -9.71
CA THR A 115 6.44 10.25 -10.09
C THR A 115 4.93 10.29 -9.84
N MET A 116 4.21 9.20 -10.12
CA MET A 116 2.78 9.09 -9.83
C MET A 116 2.51 9.11 -8.31
N GLN A 117 3.25 8.32 -7.53
CA GLN A 117 3.13 8.30 -6.06
C GLN A 117 3.39 9.67 -5.44
N LYS A 118 4.37 10.41 -5.97
CA LYS A 118 4.63 11.79 -5.54
C LYS A 118 3.42 12.69 -5.81
N ALA A 119 2.86 12.62 -7.02
CA ALA A 119 1.68 13.41 -7.40
C ALA A 119 0.46 13.05 -6.54
N ASP A 120 0.21 11.76 -6.29
CA ASP A 120 -0.88 11.29 -5.41
C ASP A 120 -0.70 11.80 -3.98
N THR A 121 0.53 11.79 -3.48
CA THR A 121 0.84 12.30 -2.14
C THR A 121 0.63 13.82 -2.05
N GLU A 122 1.07 14.57 -3.07
CA GLU A 122 0.83 16.02 -3.14
C GLU A 122 -0.66 16.35 -3.25
N TYR A 123 -1.43 15.54 -3.99
CA TYR A 123 -2.88 15.67 -4.10
C TYR A 123 -3.55 15.42 -2.75
N LEU A 124 -3.24 14.29 -2.10
CA LEU A 124 -3.78 13.96 -0.77
C LEU A 124 -3.40 15.02 0.28
N ALA A 125 -2.17 15.54 0.25
CA ALA A 125 -1.74 16.60 1.16
C ALA A 125 -2.55 17.89 0.95
N ARG A 126 -2.81 18.28 -0.31
CA ARG A 126 -3.66 19.44 -0.63
C ARG A 126 -5.10 19.20 -0.19
N GLU A 127 -5.64 18.01 -0.41
CA GLU A 127 -7.00 17.66 -0.02
C GLU A 127 -7.17 17.66 1.50
N ILE A 128 -6.21 17.12 2.24
CA ILE A 128 -6.18 17.15 3.71
C ILE A 128 -6.06 18.60 4.22
N ALA A 129 -5.26 19.44 3.57
CA ALA A 129 -5.15 20.86 3.93
C ALA A 129 -6.47 21.61 3.71
N ALA A 130 -7.15 21.37 2.58
CA ALA A 130 -8.46 21.93 2.30
C ALA A 130 -9.52 21.44 3.30
N LEU A 131 -9.54 20.13 3.59
CA LEU A 131 -10.41 19.54 4.61
C LEU A 131 -10.15 20.13 6.00
N ARG A 132 -8.89 20.36 6.38
CA ARG A 132 -8.52 20.99 7.64
C ARG A 132 -9.04 22.43 7.74
N ILE A 133 -8.98 23.21 6.66
CA ILE A 133 -9.50 24.58 6.63
C ILE A 133 -11.02 24.56 6.77
N ALA A 134 -11.72 23.74 5.98
CA ALA A 134 -13.18 23.59 6.05
C ALA A 134 -13.64 23.14 7.45
N LEU A 135 -12.94 22.18 8.06
CA LEU A 135 -13.20 21.76 9.44
C LEU A 135 -12.86 22.86 10.46
N GLY A 136 -11.81 23.65 10.24
CA GLY A 136 -11.46 24.78 11.09
C GLY A 136 -12.53 25.87 11.12
N GLU A 137 -13.16 26.14 9.97
CA GLU A 137 -14.25 27.12 9.86
C GLU A 137 -15.54 26.62 10.56
N VAL A 138 -15.88 25.33 10.44
CA VAL A 138 -17.11 24.76 11.04
C VAL A 138 -16.92 24.34 12.51
N ALA A 139 -15.70 23.99 12.94
CA ALA A 139 -15.39 23.53 14.29
C ALA A 139 -14.68 24.59 15.13
N THR A 140 -15.09 25.86 15.03
CA THR A 140 -14.64 26.83 16.03
C THR A 140 -15.20 26.38 17.38
N ARG A 141 -14.36 26.27 18.43
CA ARG A 141 -14.75 25.81 19.77
C ARG A 141 -16.03 26.49 20.26
N ASP A 142 -16.19 27.78 19.94
CA ASP A 142 -17.34 28.57 20.33
C ASP A 142 -18.61 28.22 19.55
N PHE A 143 -18.52 27.80 18.29
CA PHE A 143 -19.66 27.28 17.52
C PHE A 143 -20.11 25.91 18.04
N VAL A 144 -19.17 25.00 18.28
CA VAL A 144 -19.48 23.69 18.87
C VAL A 144 -20.07 23.88 20.27
N ARG A 145 -19.52 24.79 21.07
CA ARG A 145 -20.05 25.13 22.38
C ARG A 145 -21.43 25.77 22.27
N SER A 146 -21.66 26.70 21.36
CA SER A 146 -22.96 27.36 21.22
C SER A 146 -24.03 26.37 20.80
N GLU A 147 -23.72 25.44 19.89
CA GLU A 147 -24.70 24.47 19.41
C GLU A 147 -24.96 23.36 20.43
N LEU A 148 -23.95 22.93 21.19
CA LEU A 148 -24.15 22.05 22.34
C LEU A 148 -24.97 22.73 23.45
N SER A 149 -24.68 23.99 23.77
CA SER A 149 -25.45 24.76 24.75
C SER A 149 -26.90 24.94 24.29
N ARG A 150 -27.12 25.28 23.02
CA ARG A 150 -28.44 25.44 22.42
C ARG A 150 -29.25 24.15 22.49
N LEU A 151 -28.64 23.02 22.13
CA LEU A 151 -29.26 21.69 22.24
C LEU A 151 -29.56 21.33 23.71
N ALA A 152 -28.67 21.65 24.64
CA ALA A 152 -28.89 21.42 26.07
C ALA A 152 -30.07 22.25 26.61
N GLU A 153 -30.18 23.50 26.18
CA GLU A 153 -31.25 24.42 26.59
C GLU A 153 -32.61 24.00 26.00
N GLU A 154 -32.64 23.56 24.74
CA GLU A 154 -33.85 22.97 24.14
C GLU A 154 -34.34 21.72 24.90
N LEU A 155 -33.42 20.87 25.35
CA LEU A 155 -33.75 19.69 26.16
C LEU A 155 -34.26 20.07 27.55
N ASP A 156 -33.65 21.05 28.22
CA ASP A 156 -34.09 21.49 29.54
C ASP A 156 -35.46 22.17 29.49
N GLU A 157 -35.71 23.01 28.48
CA GLU A 157 -37.04 23.55 28.22
C GLU A 157 -38.08 22.45 27.96
N ALA A 158 -37.72 21.43 27.18
CA ALA A 158 -38.60 20.29 26.92
C ALA A 158 -38.92 19.53 28.22
N ALA A 159 -37.95 19.35 29.11
CA ALA A 159 -38.14 18.74 30.42
C ALA A 159 -39.04 19.60 31.32
N GLN A 160 -38.83 20.91 31.37
CA GLN A 160 -39.67 21.84 32.13
C GLN A 160 -41.10 21.90 31.60
N ARG A 161 -41.30 21.88 30.27
CA ARG A 161 -42.63 21.78 29.65
C ARG A 161 -43.36 20.52 30.11
N ARG A 162 -42.67 19.38 30.13
CA ARG A 162 -43.23 18.11 30.66
C ARG A 162 -43.61 18.24 32.14
N GLN A 163 -42.74 18.76 32.99
CA GLN A 163 -43.04 18.96 34.41
C GLN A 163 -44.21 19.93 34.66
N ARG A 164 -44.32 21.04 33.91
CA ARG A 164 -45.44 21.98 34.05
C ARG A 164 -46.78 21.33 33.68
N LEU A 165 -46.79 20.49 32.66
CA LEU A 165 -47.97 19.72 32.27
C LEU A 165 -48.36 18.73 33.38
N GLU A 166 -47.38 18.03 33.96
CA GLU A 166 -47.61 17.13 35.10
C GLU A 166 -48.13 17.88 36.34
N ARG A 167 -47.58 19.06 36.64
CA ARG A 167 -48.02 19.88 37.78
C ARG A 167 -49.43 20.40 37.59
N ARG A 168 -49.80 20.86 36.39
CA ARG A 168 -51.18 21.23 36.04
C ARG A 168 -52.14 20.05 36.12
N GLN A 169 -51.70 18.85 35.72
CA GLN A 169 -52.50 17.64 35.89
C GLN A 169 -52.70 17.30 37.38
N ARG A 170 -51.67 17.45 38.22
CA ARG A 170 -51.77 17.25 39.68
C ARG A 170 -52.66 18.28 40.35
N GLU A 171 -52.52 19.56 40.02
CA GLU A 171 -53.37 20.64 40.56
C GLU A 171 -54.82 20.48 40.09
N GLY A 172 -55.05 20.09 38.83
CA GLY A 172 -56.38 19.74 38.32
C GLY A 172 -56.97 18.48 38.95
N ALA A 173 -56.14 17.50 39.33
CA ALA A 173 -56.57 16.32 40.07
C ALA A 173 -56.89 16.65 41.54
N ALA A 174 -56.09 17.50 42.19
CA ALA A 174 -56.35 17.98 43.55
C ALA A 174 -57.62 18.86 43.61
N ALA A 175 -57.84 19.73 42.62
CA ALA A 175 -59.07 20.52 42.51
C ALA A 175 -60.32 19.67 42.22
N ARG A 176 -60.17 18.46 41.67
CA ARG A 176 -61.26 17.49 41.51
C ARG A 176 -61.43 16.53 42.69
N GLY A 177 -60.42 16.42 43.57
CA GLY A 177 -60.45 15.59 44.78
C GLY A 177 -60.88 16.32 46.06
N GLY A 178 -60.99 17.64 46.04
CA GLY A 178 -61.41 18.47 47.20
C GLY A 178 -62.92 18.55 47.44
N GLY A 179 -63.69 17.62 46.90
CA GLY A 179 -65.15 17.64 46.96
C GLY A 179 -65.74 16.27 47.22
N ASP A 180 -65.35 15.61 48.32
CA ASP A 180 -66.17 14.55 48.93
C ASP A 180 -65.73 14.23 50.37
N GLY A 181 -66.69 14.21 51.31
CA GLY A 181 -66.53 13.45 52.58
C GLY A 181 -66.50 14.19 53.94
N LEU A 182 -67.65 14.74 54.34
CA LEU A 182 -68.37 14.62 55.63
C LEU A 182 -67.76 15.00 57.01
N ASP A 183 -68.65 15.60 57.82
CA ASP A 183 -68.59 15.96 59.24
C ASP A 183 -68.18 14.82 60.21
N GLU A 184 -67.37 15.12 61.23
CA GLU A 184 -67.76 15.02 62.65
C GLU A 184 -66.70 15.64 63.58
N PRO A 185 -67.08 16.24 64.73
CA PRO A 185 -66.15 16.77 65.73
C PRO A 185 -65.89 15.76 66.85
N ARG A 186 -64.69 15.76 67.45
CA ARG A 186 -64.47 15.30 68.84
C ARG A 186 -63.08 15.65 69.38
N ASP A 187 -63.13 16.43 70.46
CA ASP A 187 -62.47 16.28 71.76
C ASP A 187 -61.01 15.81 71.85
N GLU A 188 -60.23 16.70 72.49
CA GLU A 188 -59.32 16.46 73.63
C GLU A 188 -58.31 15.29 73.57
N LEU A 189 -57.03 15.67 73.74
CA LEU A 189 -56.06 15.17 74.74
C LEU A 189 -54.63 15.07 74.19
N ASP A 190 -53.75 15.83 74.84
CA ASP A 190 -52.45 15.47 75.42
C ASP A 190 -51.50 14.53 74.65
N GLY A 191 -50.23 14.93 74.52
CA GLY A 191 -49.18 14.06 73.96
C GLY A 191 -47.87 14.72 73.56
N ASP A 192 -47.16 15.24 74.57
CA ASP A 192 -45.70 15.25 74.79
C ASP A 192 -44.68 14.95 73.65
N HIS A 193 -43.77 15.93 73.44
CA HIS A 193 -42.29 15.81 73.28
C HIS A 193 -41.62 15.12 72.04
N PRO A 194 -40.28 15.27 71.81
CA PRO A 194 -39.73 15.87 70.57
C PRO A 194 -38.59 15.03 69.91
N GLU A 195 -37.84 15.68 69.00
CA GLU A 195 -36.44 15.41 68.61
C GLU A 195 -36.06 14.42 67.48
N GLY A 196 -35.02 14.84 66.76
CA GLY A 196 -34.02 13.99 66.10
C GLY A 196 -34.17 13.87 64.57
N GLY A 197 -33.22 14.23 63.71
CA GLY A 197 -31.84 14.64 63.90
C GLY A 197 -31.13 14.76 62.54
N ARG A 198 -30.09 15.60 62.51
CA ARG A 198 -28.86 15.59 61.69
C ARG A 198 -28.92 14.97 60.27
N ARG A 199 -28.74 15.79 59.22
CA ARG A 199 -27.44 16.11 58.56
C ARG A 199 -26.61 14.86 58.21
N ASP A 200 -26.37 14.68 56.91
CA ASP A 200 -25.03 14.31 56.48
C ASP A 200 -24.67 14.94 55.12
N THR A 201 -23.53 15.63 55.15
CA THR A 201 -22.83 16.25 54.03
C THR A 201 -21.56 15.44 53.82
N GLY A 202 -21.37 14.85 52.64
CA GLY A 202 -20.16 14.11 52.28
C GLY A 202 -19.67 14.51 50.90
N THR A 203 -18.64 15.34 50.88
CA THR A 203 -17.91 15.95 49.75
C THR A 203 -17.08 14.91 48.93
N PRO A 204 -16.49 15.32 47.78
CA PRO A 204 -16.00 14.46 46.70
C PRO A 204 -14.48 14.21 46.74
N HIS A 205 -13.96 13.27 45.92
CA HIS A 205 -12.73 13.40 45.11
C HIS A 205 -12.32 12.06 44.47
N ARG A 206 -12.00 12.07 43.16
CA ARG A 206 -10.80 11.41 42.59
C ARG A 206 -10.57 11.80 41.12
N PRO A 207 -9.34 12.16 40.76
CA PRO A 207 -8.73 11.68 39.53
C PRO A 207 -7.41 10.95 39.85
N GLU A 208 -6.99 10.05 38.97
CA GLU A 208 -5.65 9.51 38.64
C GLU A 208 -5.96 8.18 37.89
N THR A 209 -5.45 7.83 36.71
CA THR A 209 -4.25 8.17 35.91
C THR A 209 -4.56 7.95 34.43
#